data_AF-R7Z9D4-F1
#
_entry.id   AF-R7Z9D4-F1
#
_cell.length_a   1.000
_cell.length_b   1.000
_cell.length_c   1.000
_cell.angle_alpha   90.00
_cell.angle_beta   90.00
_cell.angle_gamma   90.00
#
_symmetry.space_group_name_H-M   'P 1'
#
loop_
_entity.id
_entity.type
_entity.pdbx_description
1 polymer ?
#
loop_
_entity_poly.entity_id
_entity_poly.type
_entity_poly.pdbx_seq_one_letter_code
_entity_poly.pdbx_strand_id
1 'polypeptide(L)'
;MNQGYDTGVLLEEIYVFEIGDNRFGEVIVDNPLAVVLKNAKTSLTPTEVKLSIGDKHYIVDLRTLGIKPENVFKDIFFGGIIEYEVENNNLIARLAAQVSPSYSIGEVIIIYEYRDRMYQAKFVDFHPYK
;
A
#
# COMPACT_ATOMS: atom_id res chain seq x y z
N MET A 1 -35.86 -2.39 -9.60
CA MET A 1 -35.87 -3.03 -8.26
C MET A 1 -35.74 -4.52 -8.52
N ASN A 2 -34.68 -5.24 -8.14
CA ASN A 2 -33.92 -5.24 -6.89
C ASN A 2 -32.40 -5.15 -7.06
N GLN A 3 -31.76 -4.70 -5.98
CA GLN A 3 -30.32 -4.58 -5.74
C GLN A 3 -29.62 -5.95 -5.76
N GLY A 4 -28.40 -5.96 -6.29
CA GLY A 4 -27.40 -7.00 -6.06
C GLY A 4 -26.05 -6.32 -5.98
N TYR A 5 -25.59 -6.05 -4.76
CA TYR A 5 -24.25 -5.58 -4.48
C TYR A 5 -23.27 -6.69 -4.86
N ASP A 6 -22.50 -6.46 -5.91
CA ASP A 6 -21.27 -7.19 -6.17
C ASP A 6 -20.13 -6.18 -6.00
N THR A 7 -19.79 -5.90 -4.74
CA THR A 7 -18.50 -5.28 -4.44
C THR A 7 -17.47 -6.33 -4.72
N GLY A 8 -16.89 -6.28 -5.94
CA GLY A 8 -15.79 -7.13 -6.34
C GLY A 8 -14.68 -7.05 -5.29
N VAL A 9 -14.61 -8.09 -4.46
CA VAL A 9 -13.50 -8.29 -3.54
C VAL A 9 -12.35 -8.72 -4.42
N LEU A 10 -11.40 -7.81 -4.64
CA LEU A 10 -10.11 -8.17 -5.22
C LEU A 10 -9.35 -8.98 -4.17
N LEU A 11 -9.41 -10.30 -4.30
CA LEU A 11 -8.57 -11.23 -3.55
C LEU A 11 -7.23 -11.32 -4.31
N GLU A 12 -6.27 -10.50 -3.93
CA GLU A 12 -4.88 -10.64 -4.38
C GLU A 12 -4.17 -11.66 -3.47
N GLU A 13 -4.12 -12.91 -3.92
CA GLU A 13 -3.25 -13.95 -3.37
C GLU A 13 -1.90 -13.89 -4.11
N ILE A 14 -0.83 -13.57 -3.40
CA ILE A 14 0.52 -13.44 -3.97
C ILE A 14 1.22 -14.78 -3.85
N TYR A 15 1.66 -15.32 -4.98
CA TYR A 15 2.44 -16.54 -5.04
C TYR A 15 3.89 -16.19 -5.41
N VAL A 16 4.81 -16.26 -4.45
CA VAL A 16 6.26 -16.12 -4.70
C VAL A 16 6.85 -17.52 -4.89
N PHE A 17 7.43 -17.78 -6.07
CA PHE A 17 8.05 -19.06 -6.41
C PHE A 17 9.58 -18.98 -6.28
N GLU A 18 10.15 -19.81 -5.41
CA GLU A 18 11.60 -19.99 -5.31
C GLU A 18 12.04 -21.15 -6.23
N ILE A 19 12.91 -20.88 -7.20
CA ILE A 19 13.45 -21.91 -8.10
C ILE A 19 14.76 -22.42 -7.49
N GLY A 20 14.64 -23.43 -6.60
CA GLY A 20 15.76 -24.17 -6.01
C GLY A 20 15.36 -25.63 -5.70
N ASP A 21 16.22 -26.57 -6.12
CA ASP A 21 16.17 -28.02 -5.84
C ASP A 21 14.78 -28.66 -5.75
N ASN A 22 14.01 -28.53 -6.85
CA ASN A 22 12.87 -29.39 -7.15
C ASN A 22 11.64 -29.23 -6.25
N ARG A 23 11.37 -28.03 -5.72
CA ARG A 23 10.13 -27.73 -4.98
C ARG A 23 9.49 -26.43 -5.46
N PHE A 24 8.36 -26.54 -6.14
CA PHE A 24 7.39 -25.44 -6.23
C PHE A 24 6.77 -25.27 -4.85
N GLY A 25 7.33 -24.38 -4.03
CA GLY A 25 6.80 -24.04 -2.72
C GLY A 25 6.16 -22.65 -2.78
N GLU A 26 4.88 -22.55 -2.41
CA GLU A 26 4.25 -21.26 -2.12
C GLU A 26 4.86 -20.72 -0.81
N VAL A 27 5.41 -19.52 -0.86
CA VAL A 27 5.95 -18.86 0.34
C VAL A 27 4.95 -17.82 0.83
N ILE A 28 4.59 -17.90 2.11
CA ILE A 28 3.68 -16.94 2.75
C ILE A 28 4.37 -15.57 2.81
N VAL A 29 3.63 -14.51 2.50
CA VAL A 29 4.08 -13.12 2.59
C VAL A 29 3.14 -12.35 3.52
N ASP A 30 3.68 -11.52 4.39
CA ASP A 30 2.89 -10.57 5.19
C ASP A 30 2.00 -9.72 4.27
N ASN A 31 0.69 -9.68 4.56
CA ASN A 31 -0.26 -8.93 3.75
C ASN A 31 0.13 -7.43 3.75
N PRO A 32 0.40 -6.84 2.57
CA PRO A 32 0.95 -5.49 2.50
C PRO A 32 0.01 -4.44 3.08
N LEU A 33 -1.30 -4.58 2.85
CA LEU A 33 -2.30 -3.65 3.39
C LEU A 33 -2.32 -3.70 4.92
N ALA A 34 -2.27 -4.90 5.52
CA ALA A 34 -2.18 -5.06 6.96
C ALA A 34 -0.89 -4.44 7.54
N VAL A 35 0.24 -4.60 6.84
CA VAL A 35 1.51 -3.96 7.21
C VAL A 35 1.37 -2.44 7.19
N VAL A 36 0.78 -1.85 6.15
CA VAL A 36 0.57 -0.39 6.09
C VAL A 36 -0.34 0.08 7.23
N LEU A 37 -1.50 -0.57 7.44
CA LEU A 37 -2.46 -0.17 8.48
C LEU A 37 -1.88 -0.28 9.90
N LYS A 38 -0.92 -1.19 10.14
CA LYS A 38 -0.24 -1.34 11.42
C LYS A 38 0.84 -0.26 11.66
N ASN A 39 1.46 0.24 10.60
CA ASN A 39 2.63 1.12 10.69
C ASN A 39 2.32 2.59 10.38
N ALA A 40 1.25 2.87 9.64
CA ALA A 40 0.86 4.21 9.22
C ALA A 40 -0.19 4.81 10.17
N LYS A 41 -0.01 6.07 10.52
CA LYS A 41 -1.03 6.92 11.15
C LYS A 41 -1.44 7.99 10.16
N THR A 42 -2.72 8.05 9.81
CA THR A 42 -3.23 8.93 8.76
C THR A 42 -4.31 9.88 9.28
N SER A 43 -4.41 11.03 8.64
CA SER A 43 -5.55 11.93 8.73
C SER A 43 -5.71 12.61 7.39
N LEU A 44 -6.91 12.55 6.82
CA LEU A 44 -7.25 13.17 5.55
C LEU A 44 -8.37 14.18 5.77
N THR A 45 -8.17 15.38 5.22
CA THR A 45 -9.19 16.41 5.08
C THR A 45 -9.28 16.80 3.60
N PRO A 46 -10.32 17.53 3.17
CA PRO A 46 -10.42 17.97 1.78
C PRO A 46 -9.28 18.88 1.30
N THR A 47 -8.46 19.41 2.21
CA THR A 47 -7.37 20.35 1.88
C THR A 47 -5.99 19.84 2.26
N GLU A 48 -5.88 18.83 3.12
CA GLU A 48 -4.61 18.44 3.71
C GLU A 48 -4.59 16.96 4.05
N VAL A 49 -3.45 16.33 3.83
CA VAL A 49 -3.11 15.00 4.32
C VAL A 49 -2.04 15.10 5.39
N LYS A 50 -2.20 14.34 6.47
CA LYS A 50 -1.15 14.02 7.42
C LYS A 50 -0.92 12.52 7.41
N LEU A 51 0.31 12.11 7.20
CA LEU A 51 0.73 10.71 7.22
C LEU A 51 1.97 10.59 8.08
N SER A 52 2.01 9.58 8.94
CA SER A 52 3.21 9.26 9.74
C SER A 52 3.51 7.78 9.64
N ILE A 53 4.78 7.44 9.43
CA ILE A 53 5.30 6.06 9.47
C ILE A 53 6.56 6.07 10.33
N GLY A 54 6.56 5.29 11.41
CA GLY A 54 7.60 5.39 12.44
C GLY A 54 7.68 6.81 13.01
N ASP A 55 8.89 7.38 12.99
CA ASP A 55 9.17 8.75 13.45
C ASP A 55 9.08 9.81 12.33
N LYS A 56 8.78 9.39 11.09
CA LYS A 56 8.66 10.31 9.95
C LYS A 56 7.23 10.84 9.85
N HIS A 57 7.12 12.14 9.60
CA HIS A 57 5.85 12.85 9.45
C HIS A 57 5.80 13.58 8.11
N TYR A 58 4.69 13.44 7.39
CA TYR A 58 4.46 14.01 6.08
C TYR A 58 3.16 14.82 6.12
N ILE A 59 3.22 16.03 5.55
CA ILE A 59 2.07 16.90 5.37
C ILE A 59 2.00 17.26 3.88
N VAL A 60 0.87 16.97 3.25
CA VAL A 60 0.63 17.28 1.83
C VAL A 60 -0.57 18.20 1.72
N ASP A 61 -0.38 19.37 1.10
CA ASP A 61 -1.47 20.30 0.78
C ASP A 61 -2.18 19.84 -0.49
N LEU A 62 -3.45 19.44 -0.39
CA LEU A 62 -4.24 18.97 -1.52
C LEU A 62 -4.76 20.10 -2.41
N ARG A 63 -4.74 21.35 -1.93
CA ARG A 63 -5.23 22.51 -2.69
C ARG A 63 -4.38 22.77 -3.94
N THR A 64 -3.13 22.30 -3.94
CA THR A 64 -2.20 22.41 -5.08
C THR A 64 -2.51 21.40 -6.18
N LEU A 65 -3.28 20.34 -5.90
CA LEU A 65 -3.54 19.22 -6.81
C LEU A 65 -4.79 19.42 -7.67
N GLY A 66 -5.53 20.52 -7.49
CA GLY A 66 -6.74 20.81 -8.27
C GLY A 66 -7.90 19.82 -8.03
N ILE A 67 -7.84 19.02 -6.97
CA ILE A 67 -8.89 18.07 -6.59
C ILE A 67 -10.04 18.85 -5.98
N LYS A 68 -11.26 18.62 -6.46
CA LYS A 68 -12.45 19.20 -5.83
C LYS A 68 -12.65 18.59 -4.43
N PRO A 69 -12.94 19.39 -3.39
CA PRO A 69 -13.13 18.89 -2.02
C PRO A 69 -14.08 17.70 -1.88
N GLU A 70 -15.17 17.68 -2.66
CA GLU A 70 -16.16 16.60 -2.66
C GLU A 70 -15.67 15.28 -3.26
N ASN A 71 -14.58 15.32 -4.03
CA ASN A 71 -13.95 14.15 -4.65
C ASN A 71 -12.84 13.57 -3.78
N VAL A 72 -12.48 14.25 -2.68
CA VAL A 72 -11.50 13.76 -1.71
C VAL A 72 -12.16 12.67 -0.86
N PHE A 73 -11.44 11.57 -0.66
CA PHE A 73 -11.89 10.46 0.18
C PHE A 73 -12.02 10.86 1.66
N LYS A 74 -12.67 10.00 2.45
CA LYS A 74 -12.77 10.18 3.91
C LYS A 74 -11.47 9.83 4.63
N ASP A 75 -10.70 8.90 4.08
CA ASP A 75 -9.38 8.49 4.55
C ASP A 75 -8.50 8.13 3.35
N ILE A 76 -7.18 8.05 3.57
CA ILE A 76 -6.23 7.62 2.55
C ILE A 76 -6.49 6.14 2.25
N PHE A 77 -6.56 5.79 0.97
CA PHE A 77 -6.78 4.42 0.52
C PHE A 77 -5.48 3.83 -0.04
N PHE A 78 -5.03 2.68 0.49
CA PHE A 78 -3.77 2.02 0.12
C PHE A 78 -3.96 0.70 -0.66
N GLY A 79 -5.20 0.31 -0.98
CA GLY A 79 -5.51 -0.99 -1.58
C GLY A 79 -5.87 -0.96 -3.07
N GLY A 80 -5.85 0.21 -3.72
CA GLY A 80 -6.31 0.34 -5.10
C GLY A 80 -5.25 0.00 -6.14
N ILE A 81 -3.98 0.19 -5.78
CA ILE A 81 -2.82 -0.12 -6.62
C ILE A 81 -1.74 -0.68 -5.71
N ILE A 82 -1.42 -1.96 -5.90
CA ILE A 82 -0.33 -2.64 -5.22
C ILE A 82 0.58 -3.25 -6.28
N GLU A 83 1.85 -2.85 -6.27
CA GLU A 83 2.87 -3.35 -7.18
C GLU A 83 3.92 -4.15 -6.42
N TYR A 84 4.37 -5.26 -6.99
CA TYR A 84 5.44 -6.08 -6.41
C TYR A 84 6.64 -6.08 -7.34
N GLU A 85 7.81 -5.95 -6.75
CA GLU A 85 9.09 -6.04 -7.46
C GLU A 85 10.10 -6.84 -6.64
N VAL A 86 11.09 -7.38 -7.35
CA VAL A 86 12.27 -7.97 -6.72
C VAL A 86 13.47 -7.12 -7.13
N GLU A 87 14.05 -6.40 -6.19
CA GLU A 87 15.21 -5.55 -6.41
C GLU A 87 16.31 -5.89 -5.42
N ASN A 88 17.54 -6.09 -5.90
CA ASN A 88 18.72 -6.43 -5.08
C ASN A 88 18.45 -7.60 -4.11
N ASN A 89 17.76 -8.64 -4.60
CA ASN A 89 17.33 -9.83 -3.84
C ASN A 89 16.33 -9.58 -2.71
N ASN A 90 15.67 -8.42 -2.68
CA ASN A 90 14.57 -8.15 -1.74
C ASN A 90 13.24 -8.17 -2.49
N LEU A 91 12.26 -8.86 -1.93
CA LEU A 91 10.86 -8.67 -2.30
C LEU A 91 10.41 -7.31 -1.77
N ILE A 92 9.80 -6.52 -2.63
CA ILE A 92 9.31 -5.17 -2.33
C ILE A 92 7.85 -5.08 -2.77
N ALA A 93 7.00 -4.49 -1.92
CA ALA A 93 5.65 -4.08 -2.30
C ALA A 93 5.52 -2.55 -2.24
N ARG A 94 4.87 -1.97 -3.25
CA ARG A 94 4.55 -0.55 -3.34
C ARG A 94 3.05 -0.37 -3.35
N LEU A 95 2.52 0.40 -2.40
CA LEU A 95 1.09 0.66 -2.27
C LEU A 95 0.82 2.14 -2.51
N ALA A 96 0.03 2.46 -3.53
CA ALA A 96 -0.30 3.84 -3.81
C ALA A 96 -1.19 4.43 -2.69
N ALA A 97 -0.83 5.62 -2.20
CA ALA A 97 -1.58 6.36 -1.20
C ALA A 97 -2.63 7.26 -1.87
N GLN A 98 -3.80 6.71 -2.16
CA GLN A 98 -4.86 7.38 -2.90
C GLN A 98 -5.71 8.29 -2.00
N VAL A 99 -5.95 9.51 -2.45
CA VAL A 99 -6.82 10.51 -1.78
C VAL A 99 -8.08 10.83 -2.59
N SER A 100 -8.12 10.38 -3.84
CA SER A 100 -9.30 10.39 -4.72
C SER A 100 -9.16 9.27 -5.76
N PRO A 101 -10.19 8.97 -6.57
CA PRO A 101 -10.12 7.90 -7.58
C PRO A 101 -9.00 8.09 -8.62
N SER A 102 -8.54 9.33 -8.84
CA SER A 102 -7.56 9.67 -9.86
C SER A 102 -6.28 10.31 -9.31
N TYR A 103 -6.13 10.41 -8.00
CA TYR A 103 -4.94 11.03 -7.39
C TYR A 103 -4.39 10.19 -6.24
N SER A 104 -3.10 9.90 -6.35
CA SER A 104 -2.25 9.38 -5.29
C SER A 104 -1.25 10.46 -4.87
N ILE A 105 -1.01 10.59 -3.57
CA ILE A 105 -0.05 11.57 -3.02
C ILE A 105 1.36 11.00 -2.88
N GLY A 106 1.55 9.72 -3.20
CA GLY A 106 2.77 8.98 -2.97
C GLY A 106 2.51 7.49 -2.92
N GLU A 107 3.51 6.76 -2.44
CA GLU A 107 3.45 5.33 -2.22
C GLU A 107 4.09 4.93 -0.89
N VAL A 108 3.54 3.90 -0.27
CA VAL A 108 4.19 3.20 0.84
C VAL A 108 5.01 2.06 0.27
N ILE A 109 6.29 2.05 0.57
CA ILE A 109 7.24 1.01 0.16
C ILE A 109 7.46 0.07 1.35
N ILE A 110 7.26 -1.21 1.13
CA ILE A 110 7.53 -2.28 2.08
C ILE A 110 8.66 -3.13 1.52
N ILE A 111 9.77 -3.23 2.24
CA ILE A 111 10.85 -4.17 1.93
C ILE A 111 10.68 -5.37 2.86
N TYR A 112 10.62 -6.57 2.29
CA TYR A 112 10.47 -7.81 3.02
C TYR A 112 11.81 -8.50 3.26
N GLU A 113 11.89 -9.26 4.35
CA GLU A 113 12.95 -10.23 4.57
C GLU A 113 12.37 -11.63 4.75
N TYR A 114 13.09 -12.64 4.26
CA TYR A 114 12.71 -14.03 4.50
C TYR A 114 13.17 -14.45 5.90
N ARG A 115 12.22 -14.68 6.80
CA ARG A 115 12.47 -15.15 8.17
C ARG A 115 11.33 -16.07 8.61
N ASP A 116 11.65 -17.07 9.43
CA ASP A 116 10.66 -18.01 9.97
C ASP A 116 9.83 -18.72 8.89
N ARG A 117 10.44 -18.96 7.72
CA ARG A 117 9.85 -19.60 6.53
C ARG A 117 8.78 -18.77 5.81
N MET A 118 8.76 -17.45 5.99
CA MET A 118 7.87 -16.53 5.29
C MET A 118 8.55 -15.18 5.03
N TYR A 119 8.03 -14.41 4.08
CA TYR A 119 8.45 -13.02 3.87
C TYR A 119 7.72 -12.11 4.84
N GLN A 120 8.47 -11.50 5.76
CA GLN A 120 7.95 -10.58 6.77
C GLN A 120 8.42 -9.16 6.46
N ALA A 121 7.59 -8.16 6.80
CA ALA A 121 7.97 -6.76 6.60
C ALA A 121 9.20 -6.41 7.45
N LYS A 122 10.30 -6.00 6.80
CA LYS A 122 11.53 -5.54 7.45
C LYS A 122 11.56 -4.03 7.60
N PHE A 123 11.15 -3.33 6.56
CA PHE A 123 11.20 -1.88 6.47
C PHE A 123 9.94 -1.36 5.78
N VAL A 124 9.41 -0.26 6.29
CA VAL A 124 8.22 0.42 5.76
C VAL A 124 8.52 1.91 5.70
N ASP A 125 8.32 2.53 4.54
CA ASP A 125 8.56 3.95 4.34
C ASP A 125 7.55 4.58 3.39
N PHE A 126 7.40 5.89 3.45
CA PHE A 126 6.53 6.64 2.55
C PHE A 126 7.32 7.56 1.63
N HIS A 127 7.03 7.47 0.35
CA HIS A 127 7.62 8.28 -0.71
C HIS A 127 6.53 9.18 -1.32
N PRO A 128 6.50 10.48 -0.98
CA PRO A 128 5.54 11.40 -1.58
C PRO A 128 5.84 11.61 -3.06
N TYR A 129 4.80 11.71 -3.88
CA TYR A 129 4.92 12.17 -5.26
C TYR A 129 5.07 13.70 -5.27
N LYS A 130 5.84 14.21 -6.24
CA LYS A 130 6.13 15.64 -6.38
C LYS A 130 4.95 16.39 -7.00
#